data_AF-A0AA44F8M9-F1
#
_entry.id   AF-A0AA44F8M9-F1
#
_cell.length_a   1.000
_cell.length_b   1.000
_cell.length_c   1.000
_cell.angle_alpha   90.00
_cell.angle_beta   90.00
_cell.angle_gamma   90.00
#
_symmetry.space_group_name_H-M   'P 1'
#
loop_
_entity.id
_entity.type
_entity.pdbx_description
1 polymer ?
#
loop_
_entity_poly.entity_id
_entity_poly.type
_entity_poly.pdbx_seq_one_letter_code
_entity_poly.pdbx_strand_id
1 'polypeptide(L)'
;MKSKILSLSLAFAALASTALANQPINPDASQISRITQGHGQPGETATASSDPNVSFRVLDNGWIERSNKKYGTVTITDPRREWKRTHEGR
;
A
#
# COMPACT_ATOMS: atom_id res chain seq x y z
N MET A 1 36.32 17.15 -33.86
CA MET A 1 35.61 15.88 -34.17
C MET A 1 34.29 15.89 -33.42
N LYS A 2 33.15 15.73 -34.12
CA LYS A 2 31.80 15.88 -33.53
C LYS A 2 31.31 14.51 -33.05
N SER A 3 31.47 14.20 -31.76
CA SER A 3 31.04 12.93 -31.19
C SER A 3 29.52 12.93 -30.95
N LYS A 4 28.81 11.99 -31.56
CA LYS A 4 27.37 11.76 -31.32
C LYS A 4 27.23 10.80 -30.15
N ILE A 5 26.68 11.29 -29.03
CA ILE A 5 26.37 10.46 -27.86
C ILE A 5 25.06 9.74 -28.15
N LEU A 6 25.10 8.41 -28.20
CA LEU A 6 23.92 7.56 -28.36
C LEU A 6 23.36 7.26 -26.96
N SER A 7 22.20 7.85 -26.63
CA SER A 7 21.53 7.59 -25.36
C SER A 7 20.73 6.28 -25.43
N LEU A 8 21.18 5.26 -24.72
CA LEU A 8 20.44 3.99 -24.56
C LEU A 8 19.47 4.12 -23.38
N SER A 9 18.18 4.26 -23.65
CA SER A 9 17.13 4.29 -22.62
C SER A 9 16.72 2.85 -22.26
N LEU A 10 17.12 2.38 -21.08
CA LEU A 10 16.68 1.11 -20.52
C LEU A 10 15.30 1.32 -19.88
N ALA A 11 14.24 0.81 -20.53
CA ALA A 11 12.89 0.87 -19.98
C ALA A 11 12.76 -0.12 -18.80
N PHE A 12 12.64 0.40 -17.58
CA PHE A 12 12.34 -0.42 -16.41
C PHE A 12 10.82 -0.66 -16.38
N ALA A 13 10.39 -1.86 -16.77
CA ALA A 13 9.00 -2.24 -16.59
C ALA A 13 8.70 -2.31 -15.08
N ALA A 14 7.97 -1.34 -14.56
CA ALA A 14 7.46 -1.38 -13.20
C ALA A 14 6.56 -2.62 -13.08
N LEU A 15 7.05 -3.67 -12.41
CA LEU A 15 6.20 -4.76 -11.98
C LEU A 15 5.23 -4.16 -10.95
N ALA A 16 4.01 -3.83 -11.40
CA ALA A 16 2.95 -3.42 -10.50
C ALA A 16 2.70 -4.60 -9.55
N SER A 17 3.15 -4.48 -8.30
CA SER A 17 2.82 -5.44 -7.24
C SER A 17 1.29 -5.49 -7.16
N THR A 18 0.72 -6.59 -7.63
CA THR A 18 -0.72 -6.80 -7.59
C THR A 18 -1.17 -6.69 -6.14
N ALA A 19 -2.14 -5.83 -5.85
CA ALA A 19 -2.77 -5.77 -4.54
C ALA A 19 -3.16 -7.19 -4.11
N LEU A 20 -2.58 -7.69 -3.01
CA LEU A 20 -2.83 -9.05 -2.58
C LEU A 20 -3.99 -9.06 -1.58
N ALA A 21 -5.18 -9.14 -2.17
CA ALA A 21 -6.45 -9.31 -1.51
C ALA A 21 -6.49 -10.58 -0.67
N ASN A 22 -6.95 -10.47 0.57
CA ASN A 22 -7.11 -11.63 1.44
C ASN A 22 -8.41 -12.40 1.19
N GLN A 23 -9.48 -11.72 0.74
CA GLN A 23 -10.82 -12.27 0.45
C GLN A 23 -11.57 -11.32 -0.50
N PRO A 24 -12.75 -11.67 -1.05
CA PRO A 24 -13.63 -10.69 -1.70
C PRO A 24 -13.99 -9.55 -0.74
N ILE A 25 -13.99 -8.32 -1.22
CA ILE A 25 -14.37 -7.14 -0.44
C ILE A 25 -15.73 -6.61 -0.85
N ASN A 26 -16.47 -6.03 0.11
CA ASN A 26 -17.71 -5.32 -0.18
C ASN A 26 -17.43 -4.19 -1.20
N PRO A 27 -18.17 -4.09 -2.31
CA PRO A 27 -17.99 -3.01 -3.30
C PRO A 27 -18.14 -1.61 -2.68
N ASP A 28 -18.93 -1.47 -1.62
CA ASP A 28 -19.15 -0.21 -0.90
C ASP A 28 -18.17 0.00 0.26
N ALA A 29 -17.13 -0.83 0.38
CA ALA A 29 -16.12 -0.67 1.42
C ALA A 29 -15.40 0.67 1.28
N SER A 30 -15.18 1.34 2.40
CA SER A 30 -14.37 2.56 2.44
C SER A 30 -12.97 2.30 1.88
N GLN A 31 -12.34 3.34 1.34
CA GLN A 31 -10.99 3.24 0.79
C GLN A 31 -9.98 2.71 1.83
N ILE A 32 -10.11 3.12 3.10
CA ILE A 32 -9.26 2.61 4.18
C ILE A 32 -9.50 1.14 4.44
N SER A 33 -10.77 0.69 4.47
CA SER A 33 -11.08 -0.74 4.63
C SER A 33 -10.51 -1.57 3.48
N ARG A 34 -10.56 -1.04 2.24
CA ARG A 34 -9.91 -1.67 1.09
C ARG A 34 -8.40 -1.79 1.29
N ILE A 35 -7.74 -0.70 1.67
CA ILE A 35 -6.29 -0.69 1.91
C ILE A 35 -5.94 -1.71 3.00
N THR A 36 -6.57 -1.64 4.18
CA THR A 36 -6.25 -2.49 5.34
C THR A 36 -6.52 -3.97 5.12
N GLN A 37 -7.42 -4.33 4.20
CA GLN A 37 -7.68 -5.72 3.80
C GLN A 37 -6.78 -6.22 2.65
N GLY A 38 -5.83 -5.41 2.18
CA GLY A 38 -4.88 -5.78 1.13
C GLY A 38 -5.37 -5.54 -0.30
N HIS A 39 -6.47 -4.79 -0.48
CA HIS A 39 -7.02 -4.41 -1.79
C HIS A 39 -6.52 -3.05 -2.32
N GLY A 40 -5.57 -2.43 -1.61
CA GLY A 40 -4.97 -1.17 -2.03
C GLY A 40 -3.87 -1.39 -3.06
N GLN A 41 -3.73 -0.46 -4.01
CA GLN A 41 -2.65 -0.48 -4.99
C GLN A 41 -1.39 0.19 -4.44
N PRO A 42 -0.18 -0.24 -4.83
CA PRO A 42 1.06 0.48 -4.48
C PRO A 42 0.97 1.98 -4.76
N GLY A 43 1.38 2.80 -3.78
CA GLY A 43 1.27 4.26 -3.84
C GLY A 43 -0.10 4.83 -3.47
N GLU A 44 -1.13 3.99 -3.31
CA GLU A 44 -2.45 4.43 -2.85
C GLU A 44 -2.37 4.96 -1.42
N THR A 45 -3.05 6.08 -1.17
CA THR A 45 -3.11 6.72 0.14
C THR A 45 -4.53 7.04 0.55
N ALA A 46 -4.82 6.97 1.85
CA ALA A 46 -6.08 7.41 2.43
C ALA A 46 -5.86 8.04 3.81
N THR A 47 -6.68 9.03 4.15
CA THR A 47 -6.66 9.69 5.47
C THR A 47 -7.93 9.32 6.23
N ALA A 48 -7.79 8.99 7.52
CA ALA A 48 -8.92 8.61 8.35
C ALA A 48 -9.89 9.78 8.55
N SER A 49 -11.16 9.56 8.21
CA SER A 49 -12.22 10.56 8.44
C SER A 49 -12.46 10.83 9.93
N SER A 50 -12.15 9.87 10.81
CA SER A 50 -12.29 10.00 12.26
C SER A 50 -11.14 10.75 12.94
N ASP A 51 -9.95 10.75 12.33
CA ASP A 51 -8.79 11.50 12.81
C ASP A 51 -7.89 11.89 11.63
N PRO A 52 -7.87 13.17 11.20
CA PRO A 52 -7.07 13.62 10.06
C PRO A 52 -5.56 13.51 10.28
N ASN A 53 -5.11 13.23 11.51
CA ASN A 53 -3.71 12.96 11.80
C ASN A 53 -3.29 11.55 11.40
N VAL A 54 -4.23 10.64 11.17
CA VAL A 54 -3.97 9.24 10.80
C VAL A 54 -4.12 9.06 9.30
N SER A 55 -3.05 8.60 8.66
CA SER A 55 -3.03 8.29 7.22
C SER A 55 -2.50 6.89 6.97
N PHE A 56 -2.91 6.31 5.85
CA PHE A 56 -2.49 5.02 5.35
C PHE A 56 -1.86 5.20 3.98
N ARG A 57 -0.76 4.49 3.71
CA ARG A 57 -0.11 4.39 2.41
C ARG A 57 0.20 2.94 2.11
N VAL A 58 -0.11 2.49 0.90
CA VAL A 58 0.35 1.20 0.39
C VAL A 58 1.76 1.37 -0.17
N LEU A 59 2.70 0.60 0.35
CA LEU A 59 4.08 0.56 -0.09
C LEU A 59 4.23 -0.28 -1.37
N ASP A 60 5.38 -0.17 -2.05
CA ASP A 60 5.65 -0.87 -3.31
C ASP A 60 5.56 -2.40 -3.19
N ASN A 61 5.81 -2.93 -2.00
CA ASN A 61 5.69 -4.36 -1.69
C ASN A 61 4.27 -4.79 -1.28
N GLY A 62 3.30 -3.90 -1.32
CA GLY A 62 1.91 -4.14 -0.90
C GLY A 62 1.69 -4.12 0.63
N TRP A 63 2.72 -3.81 1.42
CA TRP A 63 2.54 -3.55 2.85
C TRP A 63 1.90 -2.20 3.08
N ILE A 64 1.37 -2.01 4.28
CA ILE A 64 0.62 -0.82 4.62
C ILE A 64 1.38 -0.06 5.68
N GLU A 65 1.78 1.16 5.35
CA GLU A 65 2.27 2.14 6.29
C GLU A 65 1.07 2.90 6.88
N ARG A 66 0.92 2.86 8.19
CA ARG A 66 0.01 3.71 8.96
C ARG A 66 0.82 4.74 9.71
N SER A 67 0.51 6.00 9.49
CA SER A 67 1.22 7.14 10.09
C SER A 67 0.26 7.96 10.94
N ASN A 68 0.70 8.37 12.14
CA ASN A 68 -0.03 9.29 13.00
C ASN A 68 0.82 10.53 13.27
N LYS A 69 0.47 11.65 12.64
CA LYS A 69 1.22 12.91 12.73
C LYS A 69 1.21 13.52 14.12
N LYS A 70 0.13 13.35 14.88
CA LYS A 70 -0.01 13.90 16.24
C LYS A 70 1.02 13.32 17.20
N TYR A 71 1.34 12.03 17.05
CA TYR A 71 2.29 11.32 17.92
C TYR A 71 3.62 11.01 17.25
N GLY A 72 3.81 11.40 15.98
CA GLY A 72 5.02 11.11 15.21
C GLY A 72 5.27 9.62 15.00
N THR A 73 4.22 8.79 15.00
CA THR A 73 4.37 7.33 14.89
C THR A 73 4.13 6.82 13.48
N VAL A 74 4.87 5.79 13.12
CA VAL A 74 4.70 5.04 11.87
C VAL A 74 4.69 3.56 12.21
N THR A 75 3.75 2.82 11.63
CA THR A 75 3.63 1.36 11.76
C THR A 75 3.49 0.76 10.39
N ILE A 76 4.22 -0.32 10.12
CA ILE A 76 4.15 -1.02 8.84
C ILE A 76 3.56 -2.40 9.10
N THR A 77 2.50 -2.74 8.37
CA THR A 77 1.76 -3.99 8.54
C THR A 77 1.70 -4.73 7.22
N ASP A 78 1.98 -6.03 7.26
CA ASP A 78 1.64 -6.96 6.17
C ASP A 78 0.17 -7.38 6.33
N PRO A 79 -0.74 -6.94 5.44
CA PRO A 79 -2.16 -7.27 5.54
C PRO A 79 -2.44 -8.78 5.49
N ARG A 80 -1.61 -9.60 4.83
CA ARG A 80 -1.81 -11.05 4.79
C ARG A 80 -1.48 -11.71 6.10
N ARG A 81 -0.34 -11.33 6.67
CA ARG A 81 0.11 -11.88 7.96
C ARG A 81 -0.88 -11.53 9.05
N GLU A 82 -1.43 -10.32 9.01
CA GLU A 82 -2.46 -9.87 9.95
C GLU A 82 -3.78 -10.64 9.79
N TRP A 83 -4.19 -10.92 8.55
CA TRP A 83 -5.37 -11.74 8.29
C TRP A 83 -5.20 -13.18 8.80
N LYS A 84 -4.06 -13.82 8.52
CA LYS A 84 -3.75 -15.16 9.06
C LYS A 84 -3.77 -15.17 10.58
N ARG A 85 -3.13 -14.20 11.22
CA ARG A 85 -3.09 -14.08 12.70
C ARG A 85 -4.49 -13.99 13.31
N THR A 86 -5.42 -13.30 12.65
CA THR A 86 -6.79 -13.09 13.15
C THR A 86 -7.73 -14.26 12.87
N HIS A 87 -7.45 -15.09 11.84
CA HIS A 87 -8.32 -16.18 11.41
C HIS A 87 -7.82 -17.58 11.80
N GLU A 88 -6.50 -17.81 11.84
CA GLU A 88 -5.89 -19.08 12.26
C GLU A 88 -5.75 -19.21 13.79
N GLY A 89 -5.90 -18.09 14.52
CA GLY A 89 -5.87 -18.06 15.98
C GLY A 89 -7.21 -18.29 16.67
N ARG A 90 -8.27 -18.69 15.93
CA ARG A 90 -9.58 -19.09 16.45
C ARG A 90 -9.77 -20.59 16.27
#